data_AF-A0A9X5BIA2-F1
#
_entry.id   AF-A0A9X5BIA2-F1
#
_cell.length_a   1.000
_cell.length_b   1.000
_cell.length_c   1.000
_cell.angle_alpha   90.00
_cell.angle_beta   90.00
_cell.angle_gamma   90.00
#
_symmetry.space_group_name_H-M   'P 1'
#
loop_
_entity.id
_entity.type
_entity.pdbx_description
1 polymer ?
#
loop_
_entity_poly.entity_id
_entity_poly.type
_entity_poly.pdbx_seq_one_letter_code
_entity_poly.pdbx_strand_id
1 'polypeptide(L)'
;MGTINDVCEQISRGASIIAYAGPDAFSSSAPDLAILNSQYCLTSADQIDAINQSDWFKEQAEKLAQDGNTRILSWNFFTGYRHILSKTPIETPDDLNGVQIRVADSPAAIAFVKALGCSPVVTNWNEVYSSISTNIVTACEAPLATLYSSSLQEVAQYCTLTNHLVSTGMMVIPVDIFASMPEEYQNILLEAVYQAGVDFLTAKLPKKYAIRLKQVVYFFMLLTCFFMLYLSIVISSQGFLKVSAYFRIPYFYKYISVAIGFACMIVHTLRYLALSFRAPEDFFNRIAQGGLPGLDDKETDKQEVKKT
;
A
#
# COMPACT_ATOMS: atom_id res chain seq x y z
N MET A 1 9.05 19.55 -19.14
CA MET A 1 9.50 20.12 -17.86
C MET A 1 10.91 19.68 -17.48
N GLY A 2 11.48 18.64 -18.10
CA GLY A 2 12.85 18.17 -17.82
C GLY A 2 12.82 16.87 -17.02
N THR A 3 13.98 16.48 -16.49
CA THR A 3 14.12 15.44 -15.47
C THR A 3 13.56 15.92 -14.13
N ILE A 4 13.42 15.02 -13.15
CA ILE A 4 12.94 15.39 -11.81
C ILE A 4 13.87 16.41 -11.14
N ASN A 5 15.18 16.28 -11.35
CA ASN A 5 16.19 17.18 -10.81
C ASN A 5 16.07 18.57 -11.44
N ASP A 6 15.84 18.65 -12.75
CA ASP A 6 15.62 19.92 -13.45
C ASP A 6 14.37 20.65 -12.92
N VAL A 7 13.32 19.91 -12.57
CA VAL A 7 12.09 20.47 -12.00
C VAL A 7 12.33 20.94 -10.56
N CYS A 8 13.06 20.19 -9.74
CA CYS A 8 13.41 20.61 -8.38
C CYS A 8 14.31 21.87 -8.40
N GLU A 9 15.22 21.99 -9.36
CA GLU A 9 16.03 23.20 -9.55
C GLU A 9 15.19 24.40 -10.03
N GLN A 10 14.16 24.16 -10.85
CA GLN A 10 13.20 25.21 -11.21
C GLN A 10 12.39 25.69 -9.99
N ILE A 11 11.98 24.75 -9.13
CA ILE A 11 11.27 25.07 -7.87
C ILE A 11 12.16 25.91 -6.95
N SER A 12 13.42 25.53 -6.75
CA SER A 12 14.33 26.31 -5.90
C SER A 12 14.60 27.72 -6.43
N ARG A 13 14.44 27.93 -7.75
CA ARG A 13 14.48 29.24 -8.43
C ARG A 13 13.15 30.00 -8.42
N GLY A 14 12.12 29.49 -7.75
CA GLY A 14 10.82 30.16 -7.60
C GLY A 14 9.85 29.95 -8.76
N ALA A 15 10.09 28.98 -9.66
CA ALA A 15 9.13 28.66 -10.70
C ALA A 15 7.82 28.16 -10.08
N SER A 16 6.67 28.73 -10.49
CA SER A 16 5.35 28.40 -9.96
C SER A 16 4.87 26.99 -10.36
N ILE A 17 5.49 25.98 -9.78
CA ILE A 17 5.30 24.56 -10.08
C ILE A 17 5.08 23.82 -8.76
N ILE A 18 4.08 22.95 -8.73
CA ILE A 18 3.98 21.87 -7.75
C ILE A 18 4.48 20.60 -8.42
N ALA A 19 5.43 19.92 -7.80
CA ALA A 19 6.02 18.70 -8.36
C ALA A 19 6.03 17.55 -7.35
N TYR A 20 5.88 16.34 -7.88
CA TYR A 20 6.24 15.12 -7.18
C TYR A 20 7.76 14.96 -7.22
N ALA A 21 8.41 14.62 -6.10
CA ALA A 21 9.84 14.36 -6.03
C ALA A 21 10.17 13.30 -4.98
N GLY A 22 11.28 12.58 -5.16
CA GLY A 22 11.83 11.70 -4.13
C GLY A 22 12.65 12.50 -3.10
N PRO A 23 12.83 12.00 -1.87
CA PRO A 23 13.60 12.69 -0.83
C PRO A 23 15.05 13.02 -1.26
N ASP A 24 15.66 12.13 -2.03
CA ASP A 24 17.01 12.23 -2.57
C ASP A 24 17.22 13.38 -3.58
N ALA A 25 16.15 13.89 -4.20
CA ALA A 25 16.23 15.07 -5.05
C ALA A 25 16.64 16.35 -4.29
N PHE A 26 16.51 16.35 -2.96
CA PHE A 26 16.77 17.50 -2.09
C PHE A 26 18.08 17.39 -1.31
N SER A 27 18.95 16.44 -1.66
CA SER A 27 20.17 16.14 -0.92
C SER A 27 21.14 17.33 -0.79
N SER A 28 21.07 18.31 -1.70
CA SER A 28 21.90 19.53 -1.65
C SER A 28 21.47 20.52 -0.57
N SER A 29 20.18 20.58 -0.23
CA SER A 29 19.62 21.53 0.73
C SER A 29 19.27 20.86 2.07
N ALA A 30 18.73 19.64 2.01
CA ALA A 30 18.37 18.85 3.19
C ALA A 30 18.88 17.40 3.02
N PRO A 31 20.21 17.17 3.17
CA PRO A 31 20.84 15.87 2.90
C PRO A 31 20.24 14.72 3.71
N ASP A 32 19.83 14.98 4.95
CA ASP A 32 19.31 13.94 5.84
C ASP A 32 17.95 13.38 5.36
N LEU A 33 17.19 14.11 4.54
CA LEU A 33 15.96 13.57 3.93
C LEU A 33 16.25 12.37 3.03
N ALA A 34 17.44 12.27 2.45
CA ALA A 34 17.81 11.16 1.57
C ALA A 34 17.76 9.79 2.28
N ILE A 35 17.84 9.76 3.62
CA ILE A 35 17.70 8.52 4.40
C ILE A 35 16.33 7.85 4.16
N LEU A 36 15.29 8.65 3.88
CA LEU A 36 13.93 8.16 3.63
C LEU A 36 13.81 7.37 2.32
N ASN A 37 14.78 7.49 1.40
CA ASN A 37 14.88 6.69 0.18
C ASN A 37 15.87 5.51 0.30
N SER A 38 16.43 5.28 1.49
CA SER A 38 17.36 4.17 1.72
C SER A 38 16.64 2.85 1.87
N GLN A 39 17.20 1.81 1.25
CA GLN A 39 16.61 0.48 1.26
C GLN A 39 16.56 -0.08 2.69
N TYR A 40 15.41 -0.68 3.03
CA TYR A 40 15.08 -1.19 4.36
C TYR A 40 15.08 -0.16 5.50
N CYS A 41 15.15 1.15 5.21
CA CYS A 41 14.98 2.18 6.24
C CYS A 41 13.57 2.18 6.84
N LEU A 42 12.57 1.88 6.01
CA LEU A 42 11.17 1.71 6.40
C LEU A 42 10.77 0.27 6.16
N THR A 43 9.96 -0.28 7.06
CA THR A 43 9.46 -1.65 7.00
C THR A 43 7.99 -1.72 6.60
N SER A 44 7.20 -0.66 6.83
CA SER A 44 5.80 -0.57 6.42
C SER A 44 5.42 0.85 5.99
N ALA A 45 4.44 0.96 5.10
CA ALA A 45 3.80 2.23 4.77
C ALA A 45 3.15 2.91 5.98
N ASP A 46 2.77 2.17 7.03
CA ASP A 46 2.16 2.75 8.24
C ASP A 46 3.11 3.67 9.02
N GLN A 47 4.43 3.56 8.78
CA GLN A 47 5.43 4.40 9.42
C GLN A 47 5.51 5.81 8.80
N ILE A 48 4.93 6.01 7.61
CA ILE A 48 4.99 7.28 6.88
C ILE A 48 4.36 8.40 7.70
N ASP A 49 3.15 8.20 8.22
CA ASP A 49 2.45 9.22 9.00
C ASP A 49 3.15 9.51 10.32
N ALA A 50 3.72 8.48 10.97
CA ALA A 50 4.49 8.65 12.19
C ALA A 50 5.74 9.52 11.97
N ILE A 51 6.43 9.33 10.85
CA ILE A 51 7.59 10.16 10.47
C ILE A 51 7.15 11.56 10.11
N ASN A 52 6.09 11.74 9.32
CA ASN A 52 5.54 13.05 8.98
C ASN A 52 5.21 13.88 10.23
N GLN A 53 4.76 13.23 11.31
CA GLN A 53 4.44 13.88 12.58
C GLN A 53 5.65 14.12 13.49
N SER A 54 6.79 13.49 13.20
CA SER A 54 8.00 13.57 14.02
C SER A 54 8.64 14.96 13.97
N ASP A 55 9.30 15.34 15.07
CA ASP A 55 10.03 16.61 15.14
C ASP A 55 11.23 16.64 14.20
N TRP A 56 11.89 15.48 14.01
CA TRP A 56 12.98 15.34 13.04
C TRP A 56 12.52 15.68 11.62
N PHE A 57 11.40 15.14 11.16
CA PHE A 57 10.92 15.42 9.81
C PHE A 57 10.54 16.90 9.63
N LYS A 58 9.91 17.51 10.63
CA LYS A 58 9.59 18.95 10.62
C LYS A 58 10.85 19.80 10.54
N GLU A 59 11.90 19.45 11.29
CA GLU A 59 13.20 20.11 11.23
C GLU A 59 13.81 20.01 9.82
N GLN A 60 13.79 18.82 9.21
CA GLN A 60 14.31 18.64 7.85
C GLN A 60 13.47 19.37 6.79
N ALA A 61 12.15 19.40 6.94
CA ALA A 61 11.26 20.14 6.05
C ALA A 61 11.50 21.66 6.14
N GLU A 62 11.73 22.18 7.35
CA GLU A 62 12.05 23.58 7.57
C GLU A 62 13.43 23.93 6.98
N LYS A 63 14.43 23.05 7.18
CA LYS A 63 15.74 23.21 6.55
C LYS A 63 15.64 23.26 5.02
N LEU A 64 14.84 22.37 4.42
CA LEU A 64 14.60 22.40 2.97
C LEU A 64 13.92 23.70 2.51
N ALA A 65 12.99 24.23 3.30
CA ALA A 65 12.34 25.49 3.01
C ALA A 65 13.34 26.66 3.03
N GLN A 66 14.19 26.72 4.06
CA GLN A 66 15.19 27.80 4.24
C GLN A 66 16.32 27.72 3.22
N ASP A 67 16.93 26.54 3.05
CA ASP A 67 18.15 26.37 2.26
C ASP A 67 17.86 26.07 0.78
N GLY A 68 16.63 25.63 0.45
CA GLY A 68 16.26 25.18 -0.89
C GLY A 68 15.09 25.92 -1.52
N ASN A 69 14.53 26.94 -0.86
CA ASN A 69 13.28 27.61 -1.26
C ASN A 69 12.17 26.61 -1.63
N THR A 70 12.11 25.47 -0.92
CA THR A 70 11.22 24.36 -1.27
C THR A 70 10.43 23.92 -0.04
N ARG A 71 9.10 24.06 -0.10
CA ARG A 71 8.19 23.57 0.95
C ARG A 71 7.67 22.19 0.58
N ILE A 72 7.75 21.25 1.51
CA ILE A 72 7.04 19.97 1.42
C ILE A 72 5.57 20.21 1.78
N LEU A 73 4.67 19.90 0.86
CA LEU A 73 3.22 19.91 1.08
C LEU A 73 2.75 18.62 1.74
N SER A 74 3.27 17.48 1.30
CA SER A 74 3.02 16.16 1.90
C SER A 74 4.06 15.14 1.45
N TRP A 75 4.44 14.21 2.33
CA TRP A 75 5.21 13.00 2.02
C TRP A 75 4.38 11.76 2.35
N ASN A 76 3.30 11.53 1.59
CA ASN A 76 2.44 10.36 1.74
C ASN A 76 2.05 9.71 0.40
N PHE A 77 2.73 10.08 -0.69
CA PHE A 77 2.45 9.53 -2.02
C PHE A 77 3.13 8.17 -2.20
N PHE A 78 2.64 7.14 -1.49
CA PHE A 78 3.20 5.79 -1.56
C PHE A 78 2.81 5.08 -2.85
N THR A 79 3.83 4.59 -3.55
CA THR A 79 3.75 4.00 -4.88
C THR A 79 3.78 2.48 -4.88
N GLY A 80 3.98 1.86 -3.71
CA GLY A 80 4.18 0.42 -3.53
C GLY A 80 5.56 0.10 -2.97
N TYR A 81 5.75 -1.16 -2.56
CA TYR A 81 7.06 -1.70 -2.23
C TYR A 81 7.85 -1.98 -3.51
N ARG A 82 9.16 -1.74 -3.49
CA ARG A 82 10.05 -2.04 -4.62
C ARG A 82 10.58 -3.46 -4.55
N HIS A 83 10.65 -4.08 -5.73
CA HIS A 83 11.04 -5.47 -5.93
C HIS A 83 12.00 -5.60 -7.09
N ILE A 84 12.73 -6.71 -7.14
CA ILE A 84 13.63 -7.03 -8.25
C ILE A 84 12.84 -7.83 -9.30
N LEU A 85 12.91 -7.38 -10.56
CA LEU A 85 12.47 -8.14 -11.73
C LEU A 85 13.68 -8.55 -12.55
N SER A 86 13.74 -9.80 -12.96
CA SER A 86 14.94 -10.42 -13.50
C SER A 86 14.64 -11.46 -14.58
N LYS A 87 15.62 -11.71 -15.45
CA LYS A 87 15.55 -12.75 -16.50
C LYS A 87 15.72 -14.17 -15.97
N THR A 88 16.40 -14.33 -14.84
CA THR A 88 16.67 -15.61 -14.19
C THR A 88 16.11 -15.57 -12.77
N PRO A 89 15.67 -16.70 -12.18
CA PRO A 89 15.24 -16.74 -10.80
C PRO A 89 16.33 -16.23 -9.85
N ILE A 90 15.91 -15.50 -8.82
CA ILE A 90 16.75 -15.08 -7.68
C ILE A 90 15.99 -15.53 -6.43
N GLU A 91 16.45 -16.59 -5.79
CA GLU A 91 15.81 -17.20 -4.61
C GLU A 91 16.64 -17.02 -3.34
N THR A 92 17.96 -16.88 -3.50
CA THR A 92 18.93 -16.70 -2.43
C THR A 92 19.81 -15.47 -2.67
N PRO A 93 20.44 -14.92 -1.63
CA PRO A 93 21.42 -13.84 -1.81
C PRO A 93 22.58 -14.22 -2.75
N ASP A 94 22.98 -15.48 -2.82
CA ASP A 94 24.09 -15.91 -3.67
C ASP A 94 23.77 -15.79 -5.17
N ASP A 95 22.49 -15.89 -5.54
CA ASP A 95 22.01 -15.74 -6.93
C ASP A 95 22.17 -14.30 -7.46
N LEU A 96 22.38 -13.32 -6.57
CA LEU A 96 22.57 -11.91 -6.91
C LEU A 96 24.00 -11.59 -7.36
N ASN A 97 24.97 -12.45 -7.04
CA ASN A 97 26.38 -12.19 -7.31
C ASN A 97 26.64 -11.94 -8.81
N GLY A 98 27.13 -10.75 -9.14
CA GLY A 98 27.44 -10.36 -10.51
C GLY A 98 26.25 -10.05 -11.41
N VAL A 99 25.01 -10.08 -10.89
CA VAL A 99 23.82 -9.71 -11.66
C VAL A 99 23.90 -8.23 -12.04
N GLN A 100 23.68 -7.92 -13.32
CA GLN A 100 23.62 -6.53 -13.80
C GLN A 100 22.21 -5.98 -13.59
N ILE A 101 22.04 -5.16 -12.55
CA ILE A 101 20.75 -4.58 -12.18
C ILE A 101 20.73 -3.13 -12.65
N ARG A 102 19.74 -2.78 -13.48
CA ARG A 102 19.43 -1.38 -13.75
C ARG A 102 18.89 -0.71 -12.51
N VAL A 103 19.44 0.46 -12.17
CA VAL A 103 18.95 1.34 -11.11
C VAL A 103 18.66 2.76 -11.64
N ALA A 104 17.83 3.50 -10.91
CA ALA A 104 17.73 4.95 -11.11
C ALA A 104 19.04 5.65 -10.69
N ASP A 105 19.22 6.89 -11.13
CA ASP A 105 20.33 7.74 -10.69
C ASP A 105 20.09 8.20 -9.24
N SER A 106 20.32 7.29 -8.30
CA SER A 106 20.15 7.49 -6.87
C SER A 106 21.33 6.84 -6.14
N PRO A 107 22.12 7.61 -5.38
CA PRO A 107 23.25 7.06 -4.62
C PRO A 107 22.84 5.91 -3.69
N ALA A 108 21.66 5.98 -3.08
CA ALA A 108 21.13 4.93 -2.22
C ALA A 108 20.89 3.62 -3.00
N ALA A 109 20.22 3.71 -4.15
CA ALA A 109 19.97 2.54 -5.00
C ALA A 109 21.27 1.90 -5.52
N ILE A 110 22.25 2.72 -5.92
CA ILE A 110 23.57 2.25 -6.37
C ILE A 110 24.30 1.53 -5.23
N ALA A 111 24.31 2.12 -4.03
CA ALA A 111 24.95 1.54 -2.86
C ALA A 111 24.29 0.21 -2.45
N PHE A 112 22.95 0.17 -2.46
CA PHE A 112 22.19 -1.04 -2.18
C PHE A 112 22.53 -2.18 -3.15
N VAL A 113 22.48 -1.93 -4.46
CA VAL A 113 22.78 -2.97 -5.45
C VAL A 113 24.22 -3.46 -5.32
N LYS A 114 25.20 -2.57 -5.05
CA LYS A 114 26.58 -2.99 -4.76
C LYS A 114 26.68 -3.84 -3.50
N ALA A 115 25.95 -3.49 -2.45
CA ALA A 115 25.94 -4.23 -1.19
C ALA A 115 25.37 -5.66 -1.34
N LEU A 116 24.53 -5.89 -2.34
CA LEU A 116 24.03 -7.21 -2.71
C LEU A 116 25.03 -8.07 -3.53
N GLY A 117 26.22 -7.54 -3.86
CA GLY A 117 27.17 -8.22 -4.75
C GLY A 117 26.82 -8.11 -6.24
N CYS A 118 25.81 -7.31 -6.58
CA CYS A 118 25.40 -7.03 -7.96
C CYS A 118 26.24 -5.90 -8.58
N SER A 119 26.12 -5.76 -9.91
CA SER A 119 26.66 -4.62 -10.66
C SER A 119 25.54 -3.65 -11.04
N PRO A 120 25.46 -2.44 -10.45
CA PRO A 120 24.46 -1.45 -10.84
C PRO A 120 24.79 -0.83 -12.19
N VAL A 121 23.77 -0.64 -13.03
CA VAL A 121 23.84 0.12 -14.28
C VAL A 121 22.82 1.24 -14.23
N VAL A 122 23.27 2.50 -14.30
CA VAL A 122 22.40 3.68 -14.23
C VAL A 122 21.90 4.01 -15.63
N THR A 123 20.59 3.93 -15.86
CA THR A 123 19.96 4.34 -17.13
C THR A 123 18.60 4.97 -16.90
N ASN A 124 18.06 5.69 -17.89
CA ASN A 124 16.72 6.26 -17.82
C ASN A 124 15.65 5.15 -17.75
N TRP A 125 14.53 5.41 -17.04
CA TRP A 125 13.42 4.42 -16.95
C TRP A 125 12.89 4.02 -18.34
N ASN A 126 12.85 4.95 -19.28
CA ASN A 126 12.35 4.71 -20.64
C ASN A 126 13.24 3.74 -21.44
N GLU A 127 14.48 3.51 -21.03
CA GLU A 127 15.42 2.62 -21.70
C GLU A 127 15.41 1.20 -21.11
N VAL A 128 14.74 0.98 -19.97
CA VAL A 128 14.81 -0.27 -19.20
C VAL A 128 14.35 -1.46 -20.01
N TYR A 129 13.22 -1.35 -20.71
CA TYR A 129 12.71 -2.43 -21.55
C TYR A 129 13.77 -2.86 -22.57
N SER A 130 14.27 -1.91 -23.36
CA SER A 130 15.29 -2.18 -24.39
C SER A 130 16.60 -2.71 -23.82
N SER A 131 17.01 -2.21 -22.64
CA SER A 131 18.24 -2.63 -21.96
C SER A 131 18.14 -4.09 -21.48
N ILE A 132 16.98 -4.49 -20.96
CA ILE A 132 16.71 -5.88 -20.61
C ILE A 132 16.61 -6.73 -21.88
N SER A 133 15.86 -6.31 -22.92
CA SER A 133 15.73 -7.06 -24.18
C SER A 133 17.08 -7.40 -24.81
N THR A 134 17.99 -6.42 -24.83
CA THR A 134 19.32 -6.53 -25.45
C THR A 134 20.40 -7.13 -24.54
N ASN A 135 20.06 -7.48 -23.30
CA ASN A 135 20.98 -7.99 -22.27
C ASN A 135 22.08 -7.00 -21.86
N ILE A 136 21.89 -5.69 -22.05
CA ILE A 136 22.73 -4.68 -21.40
C ILE A 136 22.61 -4.79 -19.88
N VAL A 137 21.41 -5.11 -19.40
CA VAL A 137 21.13 -5.52 -18.02
C VAL A 137 20.28 -6.78 -18.02
N THR A 138 20.30 -7.54 -16.93
CA THR A 138 19.48 -8.76 -16.78
C THR A 138 18.40 -8.63 -15.73
N ALA A 139 18.39 -7.52 -14.99
CA ALA A 139 17.40 -7.22 -13.97
C ALA A 139 17.19 -5.71 -13.82
N CYS A 140 16.09 -5.33 -13.17
CA CYS A 140 15.80 -3.98 -12.72
C CYS A 140 15.00 -4.03 -11.42
N GLU A 141 14.79 -2.87 -10.79
CA GLU A 141 13.96 -2.77 -9.60
C GLU A 141 12.97 -1.60 -9.65
N ALA A 142 11.74 -1.83 -9.18
CA ALA A 142 10.65 -0.85 -9.11
C ALA A 142 9.44 -1.43 -8.35
N PRO A 143 8.41 -0.62 -8.05
CA PRO A 143 7.13 -1.15 -7.57
C PRO A 143 6.45 -2.04 -8.61
N LEU A 144 5.71 -3.06 -8.15
CA LEU A 144 5.02 -4.03 -9.03
C LEU A 144 4.14 -3.36 -10.10
N ALA A 145 3.40 -2.32 -9.71
CA ALA A 145 2.53 -1.58 -10.62
C ALA A 145 3.33 -0.95 -11.77
N THR A 146 4.51 -0.39 -11.47
CA THR A 146 5.40 0.25 -12.45
C THR A 146 6.09 -0.76 -13.36
N LEU A 147 6.52 -1.90 -12.80
CA LEU A 147 7.07 -3.02 -13.57
C LEU A 147 6.06 -3.52 -14.60
N TYR A 148 4.81 -3.72 -14.15
CA TYR A 148 3.72 -4.22 -14.98
C TYR A 148 3.26 -3.21 -16.04
N SER A 149 3.06 -1.95 -15.66
CA SER A 149 2.60 -0.90 -16.59
C SER A 149 3.62 -0.59 -17.69
N SER A 150 4.90 -0.91 -17.46
CA SER A 150 5.98 -0.75 -18.42
C SER A 150 6.22 -2.00 -19.26
N SER A 151 5.33 -3.00 -19.18
CA SER A 151 5.39 -4.27 -19.90
C SER A 151 6.69 -5.06 -19.70
N LEU A 152 7.41 -4.85 -18.60
CA LEU A 152 8.73 -5.48 -18.39
C LEU A 152 8.64 -6.99 -18.20
N GLN A 153 7.47 -7.52 -17.83
CA GLN A 153 7.17 -8.95 -17.78
C GLN A 153 7.38 -9.67 -19.12
N GLU A 154 7.38 -8.95 -20.25
CA GLU A 154 7.65 -9.52 -21.58
C GLU A 154 9.12 -9.89 -21.77
N VAL A 155 10.03 -9.20 -21.05
CA VAL A 155 11.48 -9.28 -21.25
C VAL A 155 12.24 -9.80 -20.02
N ALA A 156 11.59 -9.83 -18.85
CA ALA A 156 12.08 -10.42 -17.61
C ALA A 156 10.91 -11.06 -16.84
N GLN A 157 10.98 -12.36 -16.58
CA GLN A 157 9.82 -13.15 -16.14
C GLN A 157 9.80 -13.43 -14.63
N TYR A 158 10.92 -13.22 -13.93
CA TYR A 158 11.06 -13.61 -12.53
C TYR A 158 11.05 -12.38 -11.64
N CYS A 159 10.03 -12.27 -10.78
CA CYS A 159 9.90 -11.20 -9.81
C CYS A 159 10.20 -11.72 -8.40
N THR A 160 11.30 -11.26 -7.80
CA THR A 160 11.69 -11.61 -6.44
C THR A 160 11.15 -10.56 -5.47
N LEU A 161 10.31 -11.00 -4.52
CA LEU A 161 9.58 -10.09 -3.63
C LEU A 161 10.43 -9.58 -2.46
N THR A 162 11.43 -8.78 -2.76
CA THR A 162 12.41 -8.28 -1.78
C THR A 162 11.89 -7.22 -0.81
N ASN A 163 10.80 -6.52 -1.14
CA ASN A 163 10.24 -5.40 -0.36
C ASN A 163 11.31 -4.40 0.11
N HIS A 164 12.32 -4.14 -0.72
CA HIS A 164 13.54 -3.49 -0.26
C HIS A 164 13.40 -1.98 -0.07
N LEU A 165 12.31 -1.38 -0.54
CA LEU A 165 12.03 0.03 -0.32
C LEU A 165 10.53 0.30 -0.28
N VAL A 166 10.09 1.02 0.74
CA VAL A 166 8.77 1.65 0.81
C VAL A 166 8.84 2.90 -0.08
N SER A 167 8.42 2.78 -1.33
CA SER A 167 8.61 3.86 -2.31
C SER A 167 7.55 4.93 -2.14
N THR A 168 7.93 6.05 -1.53
CA THR A 168 7.03 7.18 -1.21
C THR A 168 7.62 8.48 -1.73
N GLY A 169 6.79 9.28 -2.41
CA GLY A 169 7.19 10.60 -2.87
C GLY A 169 6.62 11.76 -2.06
N MET A 170 7.24 12.91 -2.28
CA MET A 170 6.88 14.21 -1.72
C MET A 170 6.24 15.06 -2.78
N MET A 171 5.18 15.80 -2.41
CA MET A 171 4.71 16.92 -3.21
C MET A 171 5.34 18.20 -2.66
N VAL A 172 5.97 18.98 -3.53
CA VAL A 172 6.72 20.18 -3.16
C VAL A 172 6.29 21.40 -3.97
N ILE A 173 6.47 22.59 -3.39
CA ILE A 173 6.16 23.89 -3.97
C ILE A 173 7.22 24.92 -3.54
N PRO A 174 7.51 25.98 -4.32
CA PRO A 174 8.38 27.05 -3.83
C PRO A 174 7.80 27.73 -2.58
N VAL A 175 8.66 28.08 -1.63
CA VAL A 175 8.23 28.73 -0.37
C VAL A 175 7.54 30.06 -0.66
N ASP A 176 8.13 30.87 -1.56
CA ASP A 176 7.61 32.20 -1.91
C ASP A 176 6.19 32.11 -2.52
N ILE A 177 5.97 31.12 -3.39
CA ILE A 177 4.67 30.89 -4.01
C ILE A 177 3.65 30.45 -2.98
N PHE A 178 4.04 29.53 -2.08
CA PHE A 178 3.15 29.10 -1.01
C PHE A 178 2.77 30.26 -0.07
N ALA A 179 3.76 31.04 0.36
CA ALA A 179 3.58 32.18 1.24
C ALA A 179 2.79 33.33 0.60
N SER A 180 2.81 33.45 -0.74
CA SER A 180 2.02 34.45 -1.47
C SER A 180 0.51 34.19 -1.43
N MET A 181 0.09 32.97 -1.09
CA MET A 181 -1.32 32.61 -1.00
C MET A 181 -1.92 33.07 0.34
N PRO A 182 -3.19 33.54 0.37
CA PRO A 182 -3.95 33.67 1.60
C PRO A 182 -3.95 32.38 2.44
N GLU A 183 -3.98 32.52 3.76
CA GLU A 183 -3.96 31.39 4.71
C GLU A 183 -5.06 30.35 4.43
N GLU A 184 -6.25 30.80 4.03
CA GLU A 184 -7.35 29.93 3.62
C GLU A 184 -6.95 28.99 2.48
N TYR A 185 -6.29 29.51 1.43
CA TYR A 185 -5.84 28.71 0.29
C TYR A 185 -4.63 27.83 0.62
N GLN A 186 -3.75 28.27 1.53
CA GLN A 186 -2.67 27.43 2.04
C GLN A 186 -3.25 26.17 2.73
N ASN A 187 -4.25 26.35 3.60
CA ASN A 187 -4.90 25.25 4.31
C ASN A 187 -5.65 24.31 3.36
N ILE A 188 -6.39 24.85 2.39
CA ILE A 188 -7.07 24.05 1.36
C ILE A 188 -6.06 23.24 0.54
N LEU A 189 -4.92 23.84 0.15
CA LEU A 189 -3.90 23.14 -0.62
C LEU A 189 -3.27 22.00 0.18
N LEU A 190 -2.91 22.22 1.44
CA LEU A 190 -2.33 21.20 2.31
C LEU A 190 -3.28 20.01 2.47
N GLU A 191 -4.56 20.28 2.76
CA GLU A 191 -5.58 19.24 2.90
C GLU A 191 -5.77 18.48 1.59
N ALA A 192 -5.93 19.19 0.46
CA ALA A 192 -6.15 18.57 -0.84
C ALA A 192 -4.98 17.68 -1.28
N VAL A 193 -3.74 18.13 -1.03
CA VAL A 193 -2.53 17.36 -1.37
C VAL A 193 -2.37 16.14 -0.46
N TYR A 194 -2.65 16.29 0.83
CA TYR A 194 -2.64 15.16 1.76
C TYR A 194 -3.65 14.09 1.33
N GLN A 195 -4.91 14.49 1.06
CA GLN A 195 -5.94 13.57 0.60
C GLN A 195 -5.60 12.94 -0.75
N ALA A 196 -5.01 13.69 -1.68
CA ALA A 196 -4.53 13.13 -2.93
C ALA A 196 -3.47 12.02 -2.73
N GLY A 197 -2.60 12.16 -1.73
CA GLY A 197 -1.65 11.11 -1.36
C GLY A 197 -2.32 9.87 -0.75
N VAL A 198 -3.34 10.05 0.08
CA VAL A 198 -4.17 8.95 0.60
C VAL A 198 -4.87 8.22 -0.55
N ASP A 199 -5.49 8.96 -1.48
CA ASP A 199 -6.15 8.39 -2.65
C ASP A 199 -5.18 7.72 -3.63
N PHE A 200 -3.93 8.18 -3.67
CA PHE A 200 -2.89 7.57 -4.48
C PHE A 200 -2.60 6.12 -4.04
N LEU A 201 -2.74 5.82 -2.74
CA LEU A 201 -2.69 4.47 -2.18
C LEU A 201 -3.81 3.58 -2.74
N THR A 202 -5.04 4.09 -2.74
CA THR A 202 -6.25 3.32 -3.04
C THR A 202 -6.51 3.20 -4.54
N ALA A 203 -6.08 4.17 -5.35
CA ALA A 203 -6.22 4.14 -6.81
C ALA A 203 -5.32 3.10 -7.48
N LYS A 204 -4.17 2.77 -6.87
CA LYS A 204 -3.23 1.75 -7.37
C LYS A 204 -3.58 0.33 -6.96
N LEU A 205 -4.43 0.12 -5.96
CA LEU A 205 -5.11 -1.17 -5.80
C LEU A 205 -6.01 -1.34 -7.01
N PRO A 206 -5.76 -2.33 -7.89
CA PRO A 206 -6.46 -2.39 -9.15
C PRO A 206 -7.93 -2.68 -8.85
N LYS A 207 -8.78 -1.64 -8.97
CA LYS A 207 -10.23 -1.68 -8.73
C LYS A 207 -10.88 -2.87 -9.44
N LYS A 208 -10.30 -3.33 -10.56
CA LYS A 208 -10.67 -4.54 -11.29
C LYS A 208 -10.58 -5.83 -10.47
N TYR A 209 -9.53 -6.01 -9.65
CA TYR A 209 -9.38 -7.18 -8.77
C TYR A 209 -10.21 -7.03 -7.50
N ALA A 210 -10.39 -5.82 -6.96
CA ALA A 210 -11.33 -5.59 -5.86
C ALA A 210 -12.77 -5.93 -6.27
N ILE A 211 -13.18 -5.56 -7.49
CA ILE A 211 -14.49 -5.90 -8.07
C ILE A 211 -14.59 -7.41 -8.36
N ARG A 212 -13.56 -8.03 -8.94
CA ARG A 212 -13.57 -9.49 -9.16
C ARG A 212 -13.54 -10.28 -7.86
N LEU A 213 -12.77 -9.85 -6.87
CA LEU A 213 -12.72 -10.47 -5.54
C LEU A 213 -14.07 -10.30 -4.84
N LYS A 214 -14.71 -9.13 -4.93
CA LYS A 214 -16.10 -8.92 -4.53
C LYS A 214 -17.02 -9.94 -5.20
N GLN A 215 -16.96 -10.08 -6.53
CA GLN A 215 -17.79 -11.04 -7.28
C GLN A 215 -17.55 -12.49 -6.84
N VAL A 216 -16.29 -12.88 -6.60
CA VAL A 216 -15.93 -14.23 -6.14
C VAL A 216 -16.41 -14.48 -4.71
N VAL A 217 -16.21 -13.53 -3.79
CA VAL A 217 -16.70 -13.60 -2.41
C VAL A 217 -18.24 -13.67 -2.39
N TYR A 218 -18.93 -12.83 -3.17
CA TYR A 218 -20.39 -12.89 -3.31
C TYR A 218 -20.87 -14.21 -3.91
N PHE A 219 -20.14 -14.76 -4.89
CA PHE A 219 -20.46 -16.05 -5.50
C PHE A 219 -20.37 -17.20 -4.49
N PHE A 220 -19.25 -17.28 -3.75
CA PHE A 220 -19.09 -18.31 -2.70
C PHE A 220 -20.10 -18.11 -1.56
N MET A 221 -20.39 -16.87 -1.17
CA MET A 221 -21.41 -16.58 -0.15
C MET A 221 -22.80 -17.03 -0.60
N LEU A 222 -23.22 -16.73 -1.84
CA LEU A 222 -24.48 -17.21 -2.40
C LEU A 222 -24.52 -18.74 -2.47
N LEU A 223 -23.42 -19.38 -2.89
CA LEU A 223 -23.32 -20.84 -2.94
C LEU A 223 -23.51 -21.47 -1.56
N THR A 224 -22.91 -20.88 -0.50
CA THR A 224 -23.14 -21.34 0.88
C THR A 224 -24.59 -21.17 1.32
N CYS A 225 -25.24 -20.05 0.98
CA CYS A 225 -26.67 -19.84 1.25
C CYS A 225 -27.55 -20.88 0.55
N PHE A 226 -27.29 -21.20 -0.72
CA PHE A 226 -28.04 -22.24 -1.46
C PHE A 226 -27.82 -23.63 -0.90
N PHE A 227 -26.58 -23.99 -0.57
CA PHE A 227 -26.27 -25.28 0.05
C PHE A 227 -26.96 -25.43 1.41
N MET A 228 -27.00 -24.37 2.22
CA MET A 228 -27.68 -24.39 3.51
C MET A 228 -29.19 -24.43 3.37
N LEU A 229 -29.79 -23.71 2.43
CA LEU A 229 -31.22 -23.80 2.13
C LEU A 229 -31.60 -25.22 1.66
N TYR A 230 -30.77 -25.82 0.80
CA TYR A 230 -30.93 -27.21 0.37
C TYR A 230 -30.86 -28.17 1.56
N LEU A 231 -29.87 -28.02 2.45
CA LEU A 231 -29.75 -28.84 3.65
C LEU A 231 -30.98 -28.69 4.57
N SER A 232 -31.49 -27.47 4.76
CA SER A 232 -32.71 -27.22 5.53
C SER A 232 -33.95 -27.88 4.90
N ILE A 233 -34.08 -27.83 3.57
CA ILE A 233 -35.18 -28.48 2.85
C ILE A 233 -35.07 -30.00 2.97
N VAL A 234 -33.87 -30.58 2.78
CA VAL A 234 -33.62 -32.02 2.89
C VAL A 234 -33.89 -32.53 4.30
N ILE A 235 -33.43 -31.82 5.33
CA ILE A 235 -33.71 -32.15 6.74
C ILE A 235 -35.23 -32.11 7.00
N SER A 236 -35.93 -31.13 6.41
CA SER A 236 -37.38 -31.00 6.57
C SER A 236 -38.15 -32.07 5.79
N SER A 237 -37.69 -32.45 4.59
CA SER A 237 -38.36 -33.39 3.69
C SER A 237 -38.08 -34.86 4.01
N GLN A 238 -36.92 -35.18 4.58
CA GLN A 238 -36.55 -36.54 5.03
C GLN A 238 -37.21 -36.94 6.37
N GLY A 239 -38.17 -36.14 6.86
CA GLY A 239 -39.16 -36.60 7.83
C GLY A 239 -38.93 -36.13 9.26
N PHE A 240 -39.23 -34.85 9.51
CA PHE A 240 -39.44 -34.28 10.85
C PHE A 240 -40.61 -34.96 11.62
N LEU A 241 -41.44 -35.75 10.93
CA LEU A 241 -42.65 -36.37 11.47
C LEU A 241 -42.50 -37.81 12.01
N LYS A 242 -41.32 -38.44 11.93
CA LYS A 242 -41.14 -39.83 12.44
C LYS A 242 -40.31 -39.96 13.72
N VAL A 243 -39.59 -38.93 14.17
CA VAL A 243 -38.67 -39.04 15.33
C VAL A 243 -39.30 -38.58 16.65
N SER A 244 -40.26 -37.64 16.62
CA SER A 244 -40.88 -37.12 17.86
C SER A 244 -41.84 -38.12 18.55
N ALA A 245 -42.40 -39.08 17.81
CA ALA A 245 -43.33 -40.06 18.35
C ALA A 245 -42.66 -41.19 19.15
N TYR A 246 -41.34 -41.42 18.98
CA TYR A 246 -40.66 -42.58 19.57
C TYR A 246 -40.01 -42.32 20.93
N PHE A 247 -39.66 -41.06 21.28
CA PHE A 247 -38.69 -40.81 22.36
C PHE A 247 -39.11 -39.88 23.50
N ARG A 248 -40.42 -39.64 23.72
CA ARG A 248 -41.00 -38.82 24.83
C ARG A 248 -39.95 -38.18 25.81
N ILE A 249 -39.44 -36.97 25.45
CA ILE A 249 -38.69 -35.95 26.25
C ILE A 249 -37.14 -36.15 26.36
N PRO A 250 -36.22 -35.13 26.42
CA PRO A 250 -36.22 -33.71 26.01
C PRO A 250 -34.96 -33.35 25.15
N TYR A 251 -35.03 -33.35 23.82
CA TYR A 251 -33.91 -32.89 22.97
C TYR A 251 -34.06 -31.45 22.43
N PHE A 252 -35.10 -30.75 22.87
CA PHE A 252 -35.48 -29.40 22.40
C PHE A 252 -34.33 -28.39 22.47
N TYR A 253 -33.45 -28.50 23.48
CA TYR A 253 -32.35 -27.57 23.73
C TYR A 253 -31.23 -27.63 22.67
N LYS A 254 -30.94 -28.82 22.10
CA LYS A 254 -29.95 -28.94 21.01
C LYS A 254 -30.45 -28.27 19.73
N TYR A 255 -31.75 -28.35 19.45
CA TYR A 255 -32.35 -27.71 18.27
C TYR A 255 -32.51 -26.21 18.40
N ILE A 256 -32.85 -25.71 19.60
CA ILE A 256 -32.78 -24.28 19.91
C ILE A 256 -31.35 -23.77 19.74
N SER A 257 -30.33 -24.51 20.22
CA SER A 257 -28.94 -24.06 20.08
C SER A 257 -28.49 -23.94 18.62
N VAL A 258 -28.94 -24.84 17.74
CA VAL A 258 -28.67 -24.78 16.30
C VAL A 258 -29.46 -23.66 15.63
N ALA A 259 -30.73 -23.45 15.98
CA ALA A 259 -31.55 -22.37 15.45
C ALA A 259 -31.08 -20.99 15.91
N ILE A 260 -30.67 -20.85 17.18
CA ILE A 260 -30.05 -19.63 17.73
C ILE A 260 -28.69 -19.41 17.07
N GLY A 261 -27.85 -20.44 16.94
CA GLY A 261 -26.59 -20.34 16.20
C GLY A 261 -26.79 -19.86 14.76
N PHE A 262 -27.82 -20.37 14.09
CA PHE A 262 -28.20 -19.98 12.73
C PHE A 262 -28.71 -18.54 12.65
N ALA A 263 -29.56 -18.12 13.60
CA ALA A 263 -30.04 -16.74 13.69
C ALA A 263 -28.91 -15.76 14.00
N CYS A 264 -28.01 -16.08 14.93
CA CYS A 264 -26.83 -15.28 15.26
C CYS A 264 -25.90 -15.14 14.05
N MET A 265 -25.69 -16.22 13.28
CA MET A 265 -24.85 -16.20 12.09
C MET A 265 -25.46 -15.38 10.94
N ILE A 266 -26.79 -15.46 10.73
CA ILE A 266 -27.50 -14.60 9.76
C ILE A 266 -27.43 -13.14 10.18
N VAL A 267 -27.65 -12.83 11.46
CA VAL A 267 -27.54 -11.46 11.98
C VAL A 267 -26.13 -10.93 11.82
N HIS A 268 -25.09 -11.74 12.08
CA HIS A 268 -23.72 -11.38 11.80
C HIS A 268 -23.52 -11.09 10.30
N THR A 269 -23.93 -12.03 9.44
CA THR A 269 -23.77 -11.89 7.98
C THR A 269 -24.49 -10.66 7.42
N LEU A 270 -25.70 -10.37 7.88
CA LEU A 270 -26.46 -9.18 7.48
C LEU A 270 -25.85 -7.89 8.06
N ARG A 271 -25.28 -7.93 9.27
CA ARG A 271 -24.51 -6.82 9.84
C ARG A 271 -23.25 -6.53 9.02
N TYR A 272 -22.51 -7.56 8.60
CA TYR A 272 -21.38 -7.43 7.68
C TYR A 272 -21.81 -6.83 6.35
N LEU A 273 -22.93 -7.32 5.80
CA LEU A 273 -23.48 -6.81 4.56
C LEU A 273 -23.84 -5.32 4.69
N ALA A 274 -24.53 -4.93 5.76
CA ALA A 274 -24.90 -3.53 6.01
C ALA A 274 -23.68 -2.62 6.20
N LEU A 275 -22.65 -3.06 6.94
CA LEU A 275 -21.40 -2.31 7.10
C LEU A 275 -20.67 -2.11 5.77
N SER A 276 -20.64 -3.15 4.91
CA SER A 276 -20.01 -3.08 3.59
C SER A 276 -20.70 -2.10 2.62
N PHE A 277 -22.00 -1.82 2.82
CA PHE A 277 -22.76 -0.84 2.04
C PHE A 277 -22.68 0.59 2.61
N ARG A 278 -22.45 0.76 3.91
CA ARG A 278 -22.51 2.05 4.60
C ARG A 278 -21.20 2.85 4.52
N ALA A 279 -20.06 2.17 4.46
CA ALA A 279 -18.73 2.79 4.33
C ALA A 279 -17.77 1.85 3.56
N PRO A 280 -17.85 1.80 2.23
CA PRO A 280 -17.04 0.89 1.41
C PRO A 280 -15.53 1.17 1.51
N GLU A 281 -15.13 2.42 1.70
CA GLU A 281 -13.73 2.86 1.86
C GLU A 281 -13.07 2.25 3.11
N ASP A 282 -13.73 2.34 4.27
CA ASP A 282 -13.24 1.82 5.56
C ASP A 282 -13.08 0.30 5.57
N PHE A 283 -13.96 -0.42 4.88
CA PHE A 283 -13.90 -1.87 4.78
C PHE A 283 -12.64 -2.34 4.06
N PHE A 284 -12.25 -1.67 2.99
CA PHE A 284 -11.05 -2.02 2.23
C PHE A 284 -9.77 -1.56 2.88
N ASN A 285 -9.76 -0.39 3.53
CA ASN A 285 -8.61 0.06 4.32
C ASN A 285 -8.28 -0.93 5.44
N ARG A 286 -9.29 -1.47 6.13
CA ARG A 286 -9.10 -2.48 7.18
C ARG A 286 -8.58 -3.83 6.65
N ILE A 287 -9.08 -4.30 5.51
CA ILE A 287 -8.58 -5.53 4.87
C ILE A 287 -7.16 -5.33 4.33
N ALA A 288 -6.86 -4.16 3.76
CA ALA A 288 -5.52 -3.83 3.24
C ALA A 288 -4.47 -3.74 4.37
N GLN A 289 -4.88 -3.35 5.58
CA GLN A 289 -4.06 -3.34 6.80
C GLN A 289 -4.00 -4.71 7.52
N GLY A 290 -4.59 -5.77 6.95
CA GLY A 290 -4.55 -7.12 7.50
C GLY A 290 -5.55 -7.42 8.63
N GLY A 291 -6.43 -6.47 8.98
CA GLY A 291 -7.48 -6.68 9.98
C GLY A 291 -8.71 -7.38 9.39
N LEU A 292 -9.08 -8.53 9.97
CA LEU A 292 -10.40 -9.12 9.70
C LEU A 292 -11.45 -8.31 10.45
N PRO A 293 -12.54 -7.84 9.79
CA PRO A 293 -13.54 -7.05 10.48
C PRO A 293 -14.21 -7.92 11.55
N GLY A 294 -14.27 -7.45 12.80
CA GLY A 294 -14.97 -8.11 13.92
C GLY A 294 -14.13 -8.87 14.94
N LEU A 295 -12.79 -8.88 14.84
CA LEU A 295 -11.91 -9.43 15.88
C LEU A 295 -10.96 -8.41 16.51
N ASP A 296 -10.83 -7.22 15.92
CA ASP A 296 -9.96 -6.14 16.43
C ASP A 296 -10.73 -5.07 17.21
N ASP A 297 -11.76 -5.46 17.98
CA ASP A 297 -12.30 -4.60 19.04
C ASP A 297 -11.30 -4.56 20.20
N LYS A 298 -10.17 -3.86 20.00
CA LYS A 298 -9.39 -3.32 21.12
C LYS A 298 -10.01 -2.00 21.60
N GLU A 299 -11.19 -2.14 22.19
CA GLU A 299 -11.56 -1.36 23.39
C GLU A 299 -10.76 -1.83 24.63
N THR A 300 -9.91 -2.84 24.50
CA THR A 300 -8.97 -3.32 25.53
C THR A 300 -7.56 -2.78 25.30
N ASP A 301 -7.36 -1.50 25.60
CA ASP A 301 -6.09 -0.95 26.14
C ASP A 301 -6.26 0.46 26.76
N LYS A 302 -7.50 0.90 27.06
CA LYS A 302 -7.77 2.14 27.82
C LYS A 302 -8.13 1.92 29.29
N GLN A 303 -7.91 0.73 29.84
CA GLN A 303 -8.11 0.47 31.27
C GLN A 303 -7.01 -0.43 31.85
N GLU A 304 -5.76 0.04 31.89
CA GLU A 304 -4.82 -0.35 32.96
C GLU A 304 -3.57 0.56 33.00
N VAL A 305 -3.75 1.87 33.20
CA VAL A 305 -2.72 2.70 33.85
C VAL A 305 -3.43 3.68 34.80
N LYS A 306 -3.88 3.18 35.94
CA LYS A 306 -3.98 3.95 37.20
C LYS A 306 -3.90 2.99 38.38
N LYS A 307 -2.93 3.28 39.26
CA LYS A 307 -2.44 2.51 40.44
C LYS A 307 -1.45 1.43 39.99
N THR A 308 -0.15 1.60 40.16
CA THR A 308 0.56 1.84 41.42
C THR A 308 1.89 2.56 41.16
#